data_AF-A0A1G0RHB7-F1
#
_entry.id   AF-A0A1G0RHB7-F1
#
_cell.length_a   1.000
_cell.length_b   1.000
_cell.length_c   1.000
_cell.angle_alpha   90.00
_cell.angle_beta   90.00
_cell.angle_gamma   90.00
#
_symmetry.space_group_name_H-M   'P 1'
#
loop_
_entity.id
_entity.type
_entity.pdbx_description
1 polymer ?
#
loop_
_entity_poly.entity_id
_entity_poly.type
_entity_poly.pdbx_seq_one_letter_code
_entity_poly.pdbx_strand_id
1 'polypeptide(L)'
;MYQITFKQIIIIGLIFLYINNSLFSYDFQLLDYGINKTPFTNVSFYKGKVAILANDSTLLGNYDRAVVIVLGDSANVLPIEFLNNSETKNILFDGGIQSQIHWDSTGLIWVSGQSMYCYKNENWQEYYIDDEYRENRTFNNFQVDCYSNLWITTSIYNSKTGDEFSELYKFSDGEFKLLLKFPVSISFISRENGNIIAALPDGRVILQRTFQSYEEDPQNKIYDDIYIINQDDTYIRTKLITPSGKDFNEYNKAVYDIIPENSDKIWVTLGYRKYFENEHWTNCCSGISLYSNNKWLPFNEDNGLVKITPNAYLPVYSIFKFEENRYLVYTSNEMYILENDSYLKQIFLG
;
A
#
# COMPACT_ATOMS: atom_id res chain seq x y z
N MET A 1 7.28 22.00 18.36
CA MET A 1 7.71 20.60 18.41
C MET A 1 6.71 19.90 19.33
N TYR A 2 5.69 19.25 18.77
CA TYR A 2 4.60 18.65 19.56
C TYR A 2 5.05 17.26 20.01
N GLN A 3 5.21 17.06 21.32
CA GLN A 3 5.46 15.74 21.90
C GLN A 3 4.17 14.92 21.82
N ILE A 4 4.17 13.90 20.97
CA ILE A 4 3.13 12.88 20.94
C ILE A 4 3.27 12.08 22.23
N THR A 5 2.21 12.03 23.03
CA THR A 5 2.18 11.27 24.28
C THR A 5 2.07 9.77 24.00
N PHE A 6 2.56 8.92 24.91
CA PHE A 6 2.44 7.46 24.82
C PHE A 6 0.98 6.99 24.58
N LYS A 7 0.01 7.71 25.14
CA LYS A 7 -1.42 7.46 24.93
C LYS A 7 -1.87 7.76 23.49
N GLN A 8 -1.30 8.78 22.85
CA GLN A 8 -1.52 9.08 21.44
C GLN A 8 -0.80 8.09 20.51
N ILE A 9 0.37 7.58 20.90
CA ILE A 9 1.06 6.47 20.22
C ILE A 9 0.21 5.19 20.28
N ILE A 10 -0.45 4.92 21.41
CA ILE A 10 -1.39 3.81 21.53
C ILE A 10 -2.60 4.03 20.63
N ILE A 11 -3.17 5.24 20.56
CA ILE A 11 -4.32 5.52 19.67
C ILE A 11 -3.91 5.40 18.19
N ILE A 12 -2.76 5.95 17.80
CA ILE A 12 -2.21 5.80 16.44
C ILE A 12 -1.88 4.32 16.16
N GLY A 13 -1.29 3.61 17.13
CA GLY A 13 -1.01 2.18 17.04
C GLY A 13 -2.26 1.32 16.95
N LEU A 14 -3.35 1.68 17.65
CA LEU A 14 -4.66 1.05 17.56
C LEU A 14 -5.33 1.32 16.21
N ILE A 15 -5.15 2.52 15.65
CA ILE A 15 -5.59 2.85 14.28
C ILE A 15 -4.77 2.05 13.24
N PHE A 16 -3.46 1.91 13.43
CA PHE A 16 -2.59 1.08 12.57
C PHE A 16 -2.90 -0.43 12.68
N LEU A 17 -3.23 -0.91 13.88
CA LEU A 17 -3.71 -2.26 14.15
C LEU A 17 -5.07 -2.54 13.48
N TYR A 18 -5.95 -1.53 13.46
CA TYR A 18 -7.28 -1.58 12.84
C TYR A 18 -7.21 -1.75 11.30
N ILE A 19 -6.18 -1.20 10.65
CA ILE A 19 -6.03 -1.21 9.18
C ILE A 19 -5.46 -2.55 8.66
N ASN A 20 -4.58 -3.21 9.43
CA ASN A 20 -3.81 -4.35 8.95
C ASN A 20 -4.37 -5.72 9.36
N ASN A 21 -5.41 -5.79 10.21
CA ASN A 21 -5.99 -7.05 10.67
C ASN A 21 -7.52 -7.05 10.57
N SER A 22 -8.06 -7.80 9.61
CA SER A 22 -9.49 -8.06 9.45
C SER A 22 -10.16 -8.77 10.64
N LEU A 23 -9.37 -9.28 11.61
CA LEU A 23 -9.85 -9.99 12.80
C LEU A 23 -10.12 -9.10 14.04
N PHE A 24 -9.69 -7.83 14.05
CA PHE A 24 -9.93 -6.91 15.19
C PHE A 24 -10.98 -5.82 14.89
N SER A 25 -11.85 -6.04 13.90
CA SER A 25 -12.86 -5.09 13.42
C SER A 25 -14.02 -4.79 14.38
N TYR A 26 -13.99 -5.26 15.64
CA TYR A 26 -15.18 -5.19 16.50
C TYR A 26 -15.22 -4.02 17.49
N ASP A 27 -14.09 -3.43 17.94
CA ASP A 27 -14.14 -2.55 19.13
C ASP A 27 -13.43 -1.17 19.04
N PHE A 28 -13.01 -0.69 17.86
CA PHE A 28 -12.81 0.76 17.64
C PHE A 28 -14.02 1.33 16.91
N GLN A 29 -14.96 1.86 17.67
CA GLN A 29 -16.22 2.39 17.16
C GLN A 29 -16.02 3.86 16.75
N LEU A 30 -15.95 4.14 15.44
CA LEU A 30 -16.23 5.48 14.86
C LEU A 30 -17.72 5.87 14.96
N LEU A 31 -18.47 5.20 15.85
CA LEU A 31 -19.86 5.55 16.18
C LEU A 31 -19.96 6.98 16.71
N ASP A 32 -18.93 7.47 17.41
CA ASP A 32 -18.86 8.87 17.87
C ASP A 32 -18.81 9.88 16.71
N TYR A 33 -18.49 9.42 15.49
CA TYR A 33 -18.45 10.22 14.27
C TYR A 33 -19.55 9.86 13.26
N GLY A 34 -20.51 9.01 13.65
CA GLY A 34 -21.67 8.65 12.82
C GLY A 34 -21.38 7.69 11.66
N ILE A 35 -20.19 7.07 11.61
CA ILE A 35 -19.80 6.11 10.57
C ILE A 35 -20.10 4.69 11.06
N ASN A 36 -21.22 4.11 10.60
CA ASN A 36 -21.68 2.80 11.04
C ASN A 36 -21.01 1.65 10.26
N LYS A 37 -20.29 0.77 10.97
CA LYS A 37 -19.90 -0.59 10.49
C LYS A 37 -19.30 -0.64 9.07
N THR A 38 -18.52 0.36 8.71
CA THR A 38 -17.95 0.50 7.38
C THR A 38 -16.50 0.00 7.39
N PRO A 39 -16.12 -1.07 6.67
CA PRO A 39 -14.71 -1.43 6.54
C PRO A 39 -13.98 -0.32 5.77
N PHE A 40 -12.85 0.15 6.30
CA PHE A 40 -11.96 1.07 5.58
C PHE A 40 -11.02 0.29 4.66
N THR A 41 -10.70 0.90 3.52
CA THR A 41 -9.78 0.33 2.54
C THR A 41 -8.42 1.01 2.56
N ASN A 42 -8.36 2.31 2.89
CA ASN A 42 -7.11 3.06 2.93
C ASN A 42 -7.21 4.33 3.79
N VAL A 43 -6.08 4.85 4.26
CA VAL A 43 -5.98 6.05 5.09
C VAL A 43 -4.70 6.82 4.79
N SER A 44 -4.78 8.16 4.87
CA SER A 44 -3.62 9.05 4.77
C SER A 44 -3.67 10.16 5.81
N PHE A 45 -2.48 10.59 6.24
CA PHE A 45 -2.30 11.57 7.32
C PHE A 45 -1.58 12.82 6.82
N TYR A 46 -2.06 14.00 7.21
CA TYR A 46 -1.41 15.27 6.87
C TYR A 46 -1.61 16.33 7.94
N LYS A 47 -0.52 16.76 8.60
CA LYS A 47 -0.51 17.85 9.60
C LYS A 47 -1.66 17.75 10.62
N GLY A 48 -1.90 16.55 11.17
CA GLY A 48 -2.96 16.28 12.15
C GLY A 48 -4.35 16.05 11.57
N LYS A 49 -4.49 16.01 10.24
CA LYS A 49 -5.70 15.62 9.52
C LYS A 49 -5.61 14.16 9.08
N VAL A 50 -6.74 13.49 8.98
CA VAL A 50 -6.85 12.09 8.54
C VAL A 50 -7.84 12.03 7.38
N ALA A 51 -7.43 11.46 6.25
CA ALA A 51 -8.32 11.14 5.14
C ALA A 51 -8.52 9.63 5.10
N ILE A 52 -9.76 9.19 4.94
CA ILE A 52 -10.15 7.79 5.01
C ILE A 52 -10.97 7.44 3.77
N LEU A 53 -10.62 6.34 3.12
CA LEU A 53 -11.44 5.72 2.09
C LEU A 53 -12.22 4.57 2.73
N ALA A 54 -13.55 4.62 2.65
CA ALA A 54 -14.46 3.74 3.39
C ALA A 54 -15.48 3.06 2.47
N ASN A 55 -15.87 1.82 2.76
CA ASN A 55 -16.92 1.10 2.00
C ASN A 55 -18.33 1.32 2.58
N ASP A 56 -19.00 2.44 2.32
CA ASP A 56 -20.31 2.74 2.93
C ASP A 56 -21.51 2.37 2.07
N SER A 57 -22.06 1.17 2.30
CA SER A 57 -23.30 0.70 1.67
C SER A 57 -24.56 1.41 2.15
N THR A 58 -24.50 2.17 3.25
CA THR A 58 -25.66 2.89 3.83
C THR A 58 -25.78 4.33 3.34
N LEU A 59 -24.66 4.97 2.99
CA LEU A 59 -24.66 6.31 2.39
C LEU A 59 -24.98 6.28 0.88
N LEU A 60 -24.78 5.16 0.18
CA LEU A 60 -24.61 5.17 -1.27
C LEU A 60 -25.23 3.99 -2.04
N GLY A 61 -26.53 3.67 -1.91
CA GLY A 61 -27.23 2.81 -2.91
C GLY A 61 -26.43 1.57 -3.39
N ASN A 62 -26.27 1.39 -4.71
CA ASN A 62 -25.46 0.32 -5.34
C ASN A 62 -23.96 0.67 -5.51
N TYR A 63 -23.44 1.71 -4.85
CA TYR A 63 -22.04 2.13 -4.97
C TYR A 63 -21.25 1.72 -3.73
N ASP A 64 -20.17 0.97 -3.94
CA ASP A 64 -19.50 0.24 -2.87
C ASP A 64 -18.56 1.10 -1.97
N ARG A 65 -18.34 2.41 -2.25
CA ARG A 65 -17.33 3.25 -1.54
C ARG A 65 -17.65 4.74 -1.39
N ALA A 66 -17.33 5.29 -0.22
CA ALA A 66 -17.38 6.71 0.15
C ALA A 66 -15.99 7.24 0.57
N VAL A 67 -15.72 8.52 0.29
CA VAL A 67 -14.53 9.22 0.79
C VAL A 67 -14.93 10.05 2.02
N VAL A 68 -14.32 9.72 3.16
CA VAL A 68 -14.58 10.41 4.42
C VAL A 68 -13.31 11.14 4.85
N ILE A 69 -13.40 12.45 5.11
CA ILE A 69 -12.31 13.17 5.75
C ILE A 69 -12.66 13.35 7.22
N VAL A 70 -11.73 12.94 8.10
CA VAL A 70 -11.80 13.24 9.53
C VAL A 70 -10.81 14.36 9.84
N LEU A 71 -11.35 15.50 10.28
CA LEU A 71 -10.60 16.69 10.69
C LEU A 71 -10.78 16.91 12.20
N GLY A 72 -9.79 16.47 12.99
CA GLY A 72 -9.86 16.59 14.45
C GLY A 72 -11.10 15.88 15.00
N ASP A 73 -11.95 16.61 15.73
CA ASP A 73 -13.19 16.09 16.32
C ASP A 73 -14.41 16.19 15.36
N SER A 74 -14.19 16.54 14.09
CA SER A 74 -15.25 16.65 13.08
C SER A 74 -14.99 15.72 11.91
N ALA A 75 -16.00 14.93 11.52
CA ALA A 75 -15.96 14.13 10.30
C ALA A 75 -16.82 14.82 9.23
N ASN A 76 -16.22 15.13 8.08
CA ASN A 76 -16.90 15.64 6.90
C ASN A 76 -16.80 14.60 5.80
N VAL A 77 -17.95 14.13 5.34
CA VAL A 77 -18.01 13.28 4.14
C VAL A 77 -17.83 14.18 2.93
N LEU A 78 -16.86 13.87 2.08
CA LEU A 78 -16.71 14.59 0.83
C LEU A 78 -17.80 14.17 -0.15
N PRO A 79 -18.25 15.07 -1.05
CA PRO A 79 -19.12 14.66 -2.13
C PRO A 79 -18.43 13.56 -2.96
N ILE A 80 -19.19 12.59 -3.47
CA ILE A 80 -18.69 11.59 -4.43
C ILE A 80 -19.03 11.95 -5.88
N GLU A 81 -19.46 13.19 -6.08
CA GLU A 81 -19.91 13.75 -7.36
C GLU A 81 -18.99 14.89 -7.77
N PHE A 82 -18.83 15.07 -9.08
CA PHE A 82 -18.05 16.14 -9.67
C PHE A 82 -18.69 16.68 -10.94
N LEU A 83 -18.35 17.92 -11.29
CA LEU A 83 -18.83 18.56 -12.52
C LEU A 83 -17.86 18.33 -13.67
N ASN A 84 -18.34 17.77 -14.78
CA ASN A 84 -17.60 17.57 -16.02
C ASN A 84 -18.41 18.16 -17.19
N ASN A 85 -17.90 19.22 -17.82
CA ASN A 85 -18.54 19.89 -18.97
C ASN A 85 -20.03 20.23 -18.76
N SER A 86 -20.39 20.69 -17.56
CA SER A 86 -21.77 21.03 -17.12
C SER A 86 -22.66 19.83 -16.76
N GLU A 87 -22.13 18.61 -16.79
CA GLU A 87 -22.81 17.40 -16.31
C GLU A 87 -22.27 17.01 -14.93
N THR A 88 -23.16 16.53 -14.06
CA THR A 88 -22.75 15.92 -12.78
C THR A 88 -22.42 14.46 -13.03
N LYS A 89 -21.23 14.03 -12.61
CA LYS A 89 -20.74 12.65 -12.73
C LYS A 89 -20.34 12.12 -11.36
N ASN A 90 -20.54 10.82 -11.16
CA ASN A 90 -20.07 10.13 -9.96
C ASN A 90 -18.59 9.76 -10.11
N ILE A 91 -17.86 9.84 -9.01
CA ILE A 91 -16.54 9.22 -8.90
C ILE A 91 -16.72 7.71 -8.93
N LEU A 92 -16.01 7.06 -9.84
CA LEU A 92 -16.02 5.61 -9.97
C LEU A 92 -14.76 5.07 -9.33
N PHE A 93 -14.88 4.72 -8.04
CA PHE A 93 -13.86 3.96 -7.34
C PHE A 93 -13.82 2.54 -7.91
N ASP A 94 -12.63 1.95 -7.99
CA ASP A 94 -12.55 0.52 -8.27
C ASP A 94 -13.19 -0.22 -7.10
N GLY A 95 -14.17 -1.10 -7.37
CA GLY A 95 -14.80 -1.97 -6.38
C GLY A 95 -13.82 -2.98 -5.79
N GLY A 96 -12.68 -3.23 -6.45
CA GLY A 96 -11.54 -3.97 -5.93
C GLY A 96 -10.78 -3.19 -4.85
N ILE A 97 -10.16 -3.88 -3.88
CA ILE A 97 -9.43 -3.35 -2.70
C ILE A 97 -8.35 -2.25 -2.99
N GLN A 98 -8.09 -1.91 -4.25
CA GLN A 98 -6.89 -1.23 -4.68
C GLN A 98 -6.96 0.30 -4.73
N SER A 99 -8.15 0.91 -4.66
CA SER A 99 -8.25 2.36 -4.55
C SER A 99 -7.55 2.86 -3.28
N GLN A 100 -6.72 3.88 -3.42
CA GLN A 100 -5.99 4.50 -2.31
C GLN A 100 -6.41 5.96 -2.16
N ILE A 101 -6.11 6.54 -1.01
CA ILE A 101 -6.31 7.97 -0.72
C ILE A 101 -5.00 8.52 -0.17
N HIS A 102 -4.55 9.66 -0.69
CA HIS A 102 -3.32 10.31 -0.21
C HIS A 102 -3.47 11.81 -0.13
N TRP A 103 -2.87 12.40 0.91
CA TRP A 103 -2.58 13.82 0.92
C TRP A 103 -1.31 14.11 0.13
N ASP A 104 -1.31 15.19 -0.64
CA ASP A 104 -0.07 15.73 -1.19
C ASP A 104 0.63 16.70 -0.23
N SER A 105 1.84 17.14 -0.58
CA SER A 105 2.63 18.04 0.28
C SER A 105 1.95 19.41 0.48
N THR A 106 1.06 19.81 -0.43
CA THR A 106 0.30 21.06 -0.37
C THR A 106 -0.98 20.94 0.47
N GLY A 107 -1.38 19.72 0.82
CA GLY A 107 -2.58 19.43 1.59
C GLY A 107 -3.84 19.29 0.73
N LEU A 108 -3.70 18.94 -0.56
CA LEU A 108 -4.82 18.46 -1.37
C LEU A 108 -4.95 16.95 -1.22
N ILE A 109 -6.17 16.45 -1.46
CA ILE A 109 -6.47 15.01 -1.38
C ILE A 109 -6.53 14.44 -2.78
N TRP A 110 -5.88 13.30 -2.95
CA TRP A 110 -5.91 12.50 -4.15
C TRP A 110 -6.54 11.15 -3.86
N VAL A 111 -7.32 10.64 -4.82
CA VAL A 111 -7.95 9.31 -4.75
C VAL A 111 -7.80 8.62 -6.10
N SER A 112 -7.51 7.32 -6.10
CA SER A 112 -7.44 6.49 -7.32
C SER A 112 -8.74 5.72 -7.57
N GLY A 113 -9.07 5.52 -8.85
CA GLY A 113 -10.21 4.75 -9.34
C GLY A 113 -10.09 4.49 -10.84
N GLN A 114 -11.16 4.71 -11.61
CA GLN A 114 -11.06 4.71 -13.08
C GLN A 114 -10.20 5.87 -13.62
N SER A 115 -10.07 6.93 -12.84
CA SER A 115 -9.21 8.09 -13.06
C SER A 115 -8.46 8.40 -11.76
N MET A 116 -7.57 9.40 -11.80
CA MET A 116 -7.09 10.07 -10.60
C MET A 116 -7.98 11.26 -10.29
N TYR A 117 -8.41 11.39 -9.03
CA TYR A 117 -9.28 12.47 -8.58
C TYR A 117 -8.56 13.33 -7.54
N CYS A 118 -8.53 14.65 -7.74
CA CYS A 118 -8.01 15.60 -6.78
C CYS A 118 -9.14 16.46 -6.20
N TYR A 119 -9.26 16.54 -4.87
CA TYR A 119 -10.21 17.45 -4.24
C TYR A 119 -9.57 18.82 -4.02
N LYS A 120 -10.05 19.83 -4.75
CA LYS A 120 -9.53 21.20 -4.75
C LYS A 120 -10.65 22.21 -4.95
N ASN A 121 -10.65 23.26 -4.13
CA ASN A 121 -11.66 24.34 -4.18
C ASN A 121 -13.09 23.81 -4.08
N GLU A 122 -13.34 22.93 -3.11
CA GLU A 122 -14.65 22.32 -2.83
C GLU A 122 -15.22 21.43 -3.94
N ASN A 123 -14.43 21.12 -4.97
CA ASN A 123 -14.83 20.28 -6.08
C ASN A 123 -13.74 19.24 -6.40
N TRP A 124 -14.15 18.15 -7.03
CA TRP A 124 -13.21 17.17 -7.56
C TRP A 124 -12.78 17.55 -8.97
N GLN A 125 -11.50 17.34 -9.24
CA GLN A 125 -10.88 17.45 -10.55
C GLN A 125 -10.44 16.06 -10.99
N GLU A 126 -10.86 15.67 -12.19
CA GLU A 126 -10.52 14.37 -12.79
C GLU A 126 -9.28 14.51 -13.67
N TYR A 127 -8.35 13.57 -13.52
CA TYR A 127 -7.15 13.44 -14.32
C TYR A 127 -7.07 12.03 -14.90
N TYR A 128 -6.91 11.93 -16.20
CA TYR A 128 -6.86 10.67 -16.93
C TYR A 128 -5.86 10.72 -18.09
N ILE A 129 -5.49 9.55 -18.59
CA ILE A 129 -4.70 9.40 -19.81
C ILE A 129 -5.67 9.23 -20.97
N ASP A 130 -5.63 10.15 -21.93
CA ASP A 130 -6.56 10.19 -23.06
C ASP A 130 -6.03 9.35 -24.24
N ASP A 131 -6.25 8.05 -24.17
CA ASP A 131 -5.88 7.09 -25.23
C ASP A 131 -6.96 6.02 -25.44
N GLU A 132 -6.71 5.07 -26.36
CA GLU A 132 -7.65 3.99 -26.69
C GLU A 132 -7.95 3.02 -25.53
N TYR A 133 -7.13 3.05 -24.47
CA TYR A 133 -7.27 2.18 -23.31
C TYR A 133 -8.01 2.83 -22.16
N ARG A 134 -8.36 4.13 -22.26
CA ARG A 134 -9.02 4.91 -21.21
C ARG A 134 -10.14 4.14 -20.50
N GLU A 135 -11.09 3.60 -21.26
CA GLU A 135 -12.27 2.91 -20.71
C GLU A 135 -11.97 1.56 -20.05
N ASN A 136 -10.78 0.99 -20.28
CA ASN A 136 -10.35 -0.29 -19.73
C ASN A 136 -9.19 -0.13 -18.72
N ARG A 137 -8.76 1.11 -18.45
CA ARG A 137 -7.66 1.41 -17.54
C ARG A 137 -8.20 1.65 -16.14
N THR A 138 -7.60 0.97 -15.16
CA THR A 138 -7.82 1.23 -13.75
C THR A 138 -6.55 1.81 -13.14
N PHE A 139 -6.68 2.88 -12.36
CA PHE A 139 -5.61 3.44 -11.55
C PHE A 139 -5.63 2.75 -10.17
N ASN A 140 -4.58 2.02 -9.86
CA ASN A 140 -4.52 1.12 -8.70
C ASN A 140 -3.84 1.83 -7.51
N ASN A 141 -2.63 1.37 -7.16
CA ASN A 141 -1.83 1.92 -6.07
C ASN A 141 -1.14 3.19 -6.55
N PHE A 142 -1.05 4.18 -5.68
CA PHE A 142 -0.24 5.35 -5.93
C PHE A 142 0.39 5.89 -4.66
N GLN A 143 1.40 6.73 -4.82
CA GLN A 143 2.01 7.43 -3.71
C GLN A 143 2.39 8.85 -4.11
N VAL A 144 2.34 9.76 -3.15
CA VAL A 144 2.80 11.14 -3.33
C VAL A 144 4.20 11.31 -2.75
N ASP A 145 5.12 11.86 -3.54
CA ASP A 145 6.47 12.17 -3.08
C ASP A 145 6.58 13.55 -2.41
N CYS A 146 7.77 13.87 -1.90
CA CYS A 146 8.01 15.14 -1.22
C CYS A 146 7.98 16.38 -2.13
N TYR A 147 7.90 16.19 -3.46
CA TYR A 147 7.75 17.25 -4.46
C TYR A 147 6.32 17.35 -5.00
N SER A 148 5.36 16.63 -4.40
CA SER A 148 3.97 16.51 -4.87
C SER A 148 3.82 15.85 -6.24
N ASN A 149 4.80 15.06 -6.70
CA ASN A 149 4.55 14.18 -7.83
C ASN A 149 3.76 12.95 -7.35
N LEU A 150 2.84 12.50 -8.19
CA LEU A 150 2.13 11.26 -7.97
C LEU A 150 2.81 10.14 -8.75
N TRP A 151 3.04 9.01 -8.10
CA TRP A 151 3.59 7.81 -8.71
C TRP A 151 2.51 6.74 -8.70
N ILE A 152 2.04 6.33 -9.88
CA ILE A 152 0.75 5.67 -10.01
C ILE A 152 0.88 4.41 -10.84
N THR A 153 0.42 3.29 -10.30
CA THR A 153 0.32 2.04 -11.03
C THR A 153 -1.04 1.93 -11.71
N THR A 154 -1.07 1.34 -12.90
CA THR A 154 -2.32 1.10 -13.64
C THR A 154 -2.40 -0.34 -14.12
N SER A 155 -3.61 -0.81 -14.36
CA SER A 155 -3.90 -2.10 -15.00
C SER A 155 -4.87 -1.89 -16.15
N ILE A 156 -4.61 -2.59 -17.25
CA ILE A 156 -5.44 -2.60 -18.45
C ILE A 156 -5.79 -4.05 -18.75
N TYR A 157 -7.08 -4.32 -18.92
CA TYR A 157 -7.59 -5.58 -19.44
C TYR A 157 -8.74 -5.30 -20.40
N ASN A 158 -8.54 -5.58 -21.68
CA ASN A 158 -9.54 -5.40 -22.72
C ASN A 158 -9.95 -6.76 -23.29
N SER A 159 -11.12 -7.24 -22.88
CA SER A 159 -11.65 -8.54 -23.32
C SER A 159 -11.98 -8.62 -24.82
N LYS A 160 -12.13 -7.48 -25.51
CA LYS A 160 -12.44 -7.43 -26.94
C LYS A 160 -11.20 -7.59 -27.81
N THR A 161 -10.10 -6.93 -27.44
CA THR A 161 -8.83 -6.98 -28.19
C THR A 161 -7.89 -8.06 -27.66
N GLY A 162 -8.10 -8.50 -26.41
CA GLY A 162 -7.17 -9.37 -25.69
C GLY A 162 -5.99 -8.62 -25.07
N ASP A 163 -5.97 -7.28 -25.14
CA ASP A 163 -4.88 -6.49 -24.59
C ASP A 163 -4.89 -6.56 -23.06
N GLU A 164 -3.73 -6.90 -22.51
CA GLU A 164 -3.50 -6.98 -21.07
C GLU A 164 -2.09 -6.44 -20.77
N PHE A 165 -2.02 -5.41 -19.92
CA PHE A 165 -0.75 -4.87 -19.42
C PHE A 165 -0.95 -4.02 -18.17
N SER A 166 0.14 -3.75 -17.47
CA SER A 166 0.20 -2.82 -16.35
C SER A 166 1.30 -1.81 -16.57
N GLU A 167 1.14 -0.63 -15.98
CA GLU A 167 2.01 0.50 -16.22
C GLU A 167 2.35 1.21 -14.91
N LEU A 168 3.48 1.91 -14.89
CA LEU A 168 3.82 2.89 -13.87
C LEU A 168 3.93 4.26 -14.54
N TYR A 169 3.19 5.23 -14.01
CA TYR A 169 3.26 6.63 -14.40
C TYR A 169 3.82 7.48 -13.28
N LYS A 170 4.56 8.53 -13.67
CA LYS A 170 4.77 9.72 -12.85
C LYS A 170 3.82 10.80 -13.35
N PHE A 171 3.02 11.37 -12.47
CA PHE A 171 2.18 12.53 -12.76
C PHE A 171 2.77 13.75 -12.06
N SER A 172 3.19 14.70 -12.88
CA SER A 172 3.86 15.94 -12.46
C SER A 172 3.49 17.06 -13.44
N ASP A 173 3.35 18.28 -12.95
CA ASP A 173 3.03 19.45 -13.77
C ASP A 173 1.75 19.31 -14.62
N GLY A 174 0.80 18.47 -14.18
CA GLY A 174 -0.47 18.23 -14.87
C GLY A 174 -0.41 17.16 -15.97
N GLU A 175 0.73 16.49 -16.15
CA GLU A 175 0.92 15.51 -17.23
C GLU A 175 1.30 14.12 -16.69
N PHE A 176 0.81 13.08 -17.38
CA PHE A 176 1.20 11.70 -17.12
C PHE A 176 2.40 11.31 -17.98
N LYS A 177 3.48 10.87 -17.35
CA LYS A 177 4.66 10.30 -18.01
C LYS A 177 4.76 8.81 -17.72
N LEU A 178 4.70 7.99 -18.77
CA LEU A 178 4.93 6.54 -18.67
C LEU A 178 6.40 6.24 -18.34
N LEU A 179 6.63 5.41 -17.33
CA LEU A 179 7.97 4.99 -16.91
C LEU A 179 8.25 3.52 -17.15
N LEU A 180 7.30 2.65 -16.78
CA LEU A 180 7.41 1.20 -16.92
C LEU A 180 6.11 0.64 -17.50
N LYS A 181 6.22 -0.40 -18.32
CA LYS A 181 5.09 -1.14 -18.88
C LYS A 181 5.42 -2.64 -18.90
N PHE A 182 4.48 -3.46 -18.47
CA PHE A 182 4.61 -4.91 -18.42
C PHE A 182 3.41 -5.60 -19.07
N PRO A 183 3.61 -6.67 -19.86
CA PRO A 183 2.56 -7.35 -20.64
C PRO A 183 1.66 -8.27 -19.79
N VAL A 184 1.39 -7.88 -18.54
CA VAL A 184 0.53 -8.58 -17.58
C VAL A 184 -0.19 -7.51 -16.75
N SER A 185 -1.53 -7.54 -16.70
CA SER A 185 -2.39 -6.54 -16.05
C SER A 185 -2.18 -6.50 -14.54
N ILE A 186 -1.71 -7.60 -13.98
CA ILE A 186 -1.56 -7.79 -12.55
C ILE A 186 -0.15 -7.51 -12.02
N SER A 187 0.80 -7.01 -12.83
CA SER A 187 2.20 -6.85 -12.37
C SER A 187 2.38 -5.92 -11.18
N PHE A 188 1.48 -4.95 -10.99
CA PHE A 188 1.51 -3.95 -9.92
C PHE A 188 0.26 -3.95 -9.05
N ILE A 189 -0.27 -5.14 -8.75
CA ILE A 189 -1.44 -5.30 -7.89
C ILE A 189 -1.01 -5.72 -6.49
N SER A 190 -1.45 -4.97 -5.49
CA SER A 190 -1.37 -5.39 -4.10
C SER A 190 -2.33 -6.55 -3.84
N ARG A 191 -1.85 -7.62 -3.21
CA ARG A 191 -2.65 -8.84 -3.02
C ARG A 191 -3.40 -8.95 -1.70
N GLU A 192 -3.25 -8.00 -0.78
CA GLU A 192 -3.77 -8.10 0.61
C GLU A 192 -3.92 -6.73 1.31
N ASN A 193 -4.47 -5.71 0.63
CA ASN A 193 -4.54 -4.30 1.11
C ASN A 193 -3.16 -3.66 1.38
N GLY A 194 -2.08 -4.32 0.98
CA GLY A 194 -0.72 -3.88 1.25
C GLY A 194 -0.26 -2.70 0.41
N ASN A 195 0.69 -1.89 0.90
CA ASN A 195 1.27 -0.81 0.10
C ASN A 195 2.52 -1.32 -0.63
N ILE A 196 2.36 -1.63 -1.91
CA ILE A 196 3.46 -2.08 -2.78
C ILE A 196 4.29 -0.93 -3.35
N ILE A 197 3.90 0.32 -3.07
CA ILE A 197 4.57 1.53 -3.52
C ILE A 197 4.73 2.49 -2.34
N ALA A 198 5.92 3.06 -2.18
CA ALA A 198 6.20 4.05 -1.14
C ALA A 198 7.20 5.09 -1.61
N ALA A 199 7.08 6.31 -1.10
CA ALA A 199 7.96 7.43 -1.40
C ALA A 199 8.96 7.57 -0.26
N LEU A 200 10.22 7.69 -0.61
CA LEU A 200 11.30 7.97 0.31
C LEU A 200 11.35 9.47 0.63
N PRO A 201 11.91 9.88 1.78
CA PRO A 201 11.98 11.29 2.14
C PRO A 201 12.77 12.19 1.16
N ASP A 202 13.68 11.63 0.38
CA ASP A 202 14.42 12.35 -0.68
C ASP A 202 13.67 12.44 -2.01
N GLY A 203 12.46 11.87 -2.08
CA GLY A 203 11.57 11.85 -3.23
C GLY A 203 11.75 10.63 -4.12
N ARG A 204 12.75 9.77 -3.93
CA ARG A 204 12.78 8.49 -4.66
C ARG A 204 11.54 7.67 -4.35
N VAL A 205 11.18 6.76 -5.24
CA VAL A 205 10.05 5.84 -5.02
C VAL A 205 10.52 4.41 -5.06
N ILE A 206 10.06 3.63 -4.10
CA ILE A 206 10.23 2.19 -4.08
C ILE A 206 8.92 1.53 -4.49
N LEU A 207 9.01 0.57 -5.41
CA LEU A 207 7.86 -0.13 -5.97
C LEU A 207 8.15 -1.62 -6.07
N GLN A 208 7.24 -2.45 -5.56
CA GLN A 208 7.24 -3.89 -5.80
C GLN A 208 6.53 -4.21 -7.12
N ARG A 209 7.18 -5.01 -7.96
CA ARG A 209 6.52 -5.75 -9.04
C ARG A 209 6.07 -7.10 -8.51
N THR A 210 4.76 -7.25 -8.28
CA THR A 210 4.16 -8.41 -7.62
C THR A 210 4.09 -9.65 -8.51
N PHE A 211 3.79 -9.49 -9.81
CA PHE A 211 3.76 -10.60 -10.77
C PHE A 211 4.90 -10.50 -11.77
N GLN A 212 5.67 -11.59 -11.85
CA GLN A 212 6.64 -11.86 -12.90
C GLN A 212 6.17 -13.16 -13.55
N SER A 213 5.66 -13.10 -14.78
CA SER A 213 5.33 -14.34 -15.48
C SER A 213 6.62 -15.06 -15.85
N TYR A 214 6.63 -16.39 -15.77
CA TYR A 214 7.77 -17.22 -16.19
C TYR A 214 8.09 -17.03 -17.70
N GLU A 215 7.11 -16.57 -18.48
CA GLU A 215 7.21 -16.37 -19.93
C GLU A 215 7.93 -15.07 -20.32
N GLU A 216 8.05 -14.11 -19.42
CA GLU A 216 8.68 -12.81 -19.71
C GLU A 216 10.22 -12.84 -19.65
N ASP A 217 10.82 -13.86 -19.04
CA ASP A 217 12.27 -14.05 -19.09
C ASP A 217 12.68 -15.54 -19.16
N PRO A 218 12.55 -16.18 -20.34
CA PRO A 218 12.95 -17.57 -20.53
C PRO A 218 14.47 -17.79 -20.43
N GLN A 219 15.29 -16.73 -20.32
CA GLN A 219 16.75 -16.83 -20.38
C GLN A 219 17.53 -16.13 -19.25
N ASN A 220 16.93 -15.24 -18.46
CA ASN A 220 17.62 -14.60 -17.33
C ASN A 220 16.88 -14.78 -15.99
N LYS A 221 17.62 -15.38 -15.07
CA LYS A 221 17.31 -15.62 -13.65
C LYS A 221 17.29 -14.32 -12.82
N ILE A 222 16.74 -13.24 -13.35
CA ILE A 222 16.74 -11.92 -12.71
C ILE A 222 15.38 -11.72 -12.02
N TYR A 223 15.32 -12.18 -10.78
CA TYR A 223 14.16 -12.07 -9.88
C TYR A 223 14.10 -10.72 -9.17
N ASP A 224 14.44 -9.64 -9.88
CA ASP A 224 14.38 -8.31 -9.29
C ASP A 224 12.92 -7.86 -9.22
N ASP A 225 12.37 -7.90 -8.01
CA ASP A 225 10.98 -7.63 -7.67
C ASP A 225 10.80 -6.25 -7.03
N ILE A 226 11.88 -5.52 -6.77
CA ILE A 226 11.86 -4.15 -6.25
C ILE A 226 12.54 -3.19 -7.22
N TYR A 227 11.84 -2.10 -7.50
CA TYR A 227 12.33 -0.94 -8.25
C TYR A 227 12.58 0.20 -7.25
N ILE A 228 13.75 0.82 -7.31
CA ILE A 228 14.01 2.10 -6.65
C ILE A 228 14.22 3.13 -7.76
N ILE A 229 13.28 4.06 -7.87
CA ILE A 229 13.13 4.99 -8.97
C ILE A 229 13.50 6.39 -8.50
N ASN A 230 14.36 7.04 -9.26
CA ASN A 230 14.85 8.38 -9.01
C ASN A 230 13.94 9.44 -9.65
N GLN A 231 14.13 10.69 -9.22
CA GLN A 231 13.37 11.83 -9.75
C GLN A 231 13.66 12.15 -11.22
N ASP A 232 14.83 11.77 -11.71
CA ASP A 232 15.23 11.87 -13.12
C ASP A 232 14.76 10.66 -13.95
N ASP A 233 13.86 9.85 -13.39
CA ASP A 233 13.22 8.69 -13.99
C ASP A 233 14.15 7.49 -14.24
N THR A 234 15.41 7.60 -13.84
CA THR A 234 16.30 6.44 -13.78
C THR A 234 15.89 5.51 -12.63
N TYR A 235 16.17 4.23 -12.74
CA TYR A 235 15.85 3.29 -11.67
C TYR A 235 16.90 2.20 -11.55
N ILE A 236 17.01 1.65 -10.34
CA ILE A 236 17.71 0.40 -10.10
C ILE A 236 16.70 -0.69 -9.78
N ARG A 237 17.05 -1.92 -10.15
CA ARG A 237 16.29 -3.12 -9.83
C ARG A 237 17.07 -3.94 -8.83
N THR A 238 16.38 -4.48 -7.84
CA THR A 238 16.99 -5.32 -6.82
C THR A 238 16.05 -6.44 -6.43
N LYS A 239 16.63 -7.63 -6.24
CA LYS A 239 15.93 -8.78 -5.65
C LYS A 239 15.76 -8.58 -4.15
N LEU A 240 14.51 -8.54 -3.72
CA LEU A 240 14.11 -8.64 -2.32
C LEU A 240 14.53 -10.00 -1.78
N ILE A 241 15.49 -9.98 -0.86
CA ILE A 241 15.92 -11.17 -0.15
C ILE A 241 14.95 -11.39 1.00
N THR A 242 14.38 -12.60 1.09
CA THR A 242 13.42 -12.98 2.14
C THR A 242 14.05 -13.98 3.10
N PRO A 243 13.58 -14.06 4.34
CA PRO A 243 14.18 -14.96 5.32
C PRO A 243 13.97 -16.44 5.01
N SER A 244 12.92 -16.78 4.26
CA SER A 244 12.65 -18.15 3.80
C SER A 244 13.68 -18.71 2.80
N GLY A 245 14.67 -17.90 2.38
CA GLY A 245 15.76 -18.33 1.49
C GLY A 245 15.32 -18.60 0.05
N LYS A 246 16.20 -19.25 -0.72
CA LYS A 246 15.99 -19.50 -2.16
C LYS A 246 15.02 -20.65 -2.47
N ASP A 247 14.84 -21.55 -1.51
CA ASP A 247 14.15 -22.83 -1.73
C ASP A 247 12.64 -22.74 -1.50
N PHE A 248 12.13 -21.63 -0.96
CA PHE A 248 10.70 -21.46 -0.65
C PHE A 248 10.07 -20.35 -1.48
N ASN A 249 9.41 -20.76 -2.57
CA ASN A 249 8.47 -19.94 -3.33
C ASN A 249 8.95 -18.52 -3.65
N GLU A 250 10.22 -18.33 -4.04
CA GLU A 250 10.75 -16.99 -4.38
C GLU A 250 9.91 -16.25 -5.43
N TYR A 251 9.13 -16.98 -6.22
CA TYR A 251 8.25 -16.49 -7.30
C TYR A 251 6.85 -16.06 -6.84
N ASN A 252 6.47 -16.33 -5.58
CA ASN A 252 5.12 -16.06 -5.06
C ASN A 252 5.17 -15.22 -3.77
N LYS A 253 6.14 -14.30 -3.69
CA LYS A 253 6.27 -13.31 -2.63
C LYS A 253 5.18 -12.26 -2.77
N ALA A 254 4.40 -12.06 -1.71
CA ALA A 254 3.57 -10.88 -1.56
C ALA A 254 4.29 -9.90 -0.64
N VAL A 255 4.43 -8.64 -1.05
CA VAL A 255 4.78 -7.56 -0.10
C VAL A 255 3.47 -7.12 0.56
N TYR A 256 3.45 -7.14 1.89
CA TYR A 256 2.35 -6.57 2.66
C TYR A 256 2.53 -5.07 2.82
N ASP A 257 3.74 -4.59 3.09
CA ASP A 257 3.92 -3.16 3.30
C ASP A 257 5.37 -2.78 3.00
N ILE A 258 5.55 -1.60 2.41
CA ILE A 258 6.85 -0.95 2.26
C ILE A 258 6.85 0.29 3.14
N ILE A 259 7.73 0.31 4.12
CA ILE A 259 7.73 1.30 5.19
C ILE A 259 9.10 2.00 5.22
N PRO A 260 9.22 3.15 4.51
CA PRO A 260 10.42 3.97 4.55
C PRO A 260 10.58 4.62 5.93
N GLU A 261 11.73 4.42 6.56
CA GLU A 261 12.12 5.19 7.75
C GLU A 261 12.94 6.42 7.36
N ASN A 262 13.86 6.22 6.42
CA ASN A 262 14.61 7.28 5.75
C ASN A 262 15.02 6.79 4.36
N SER A 263 15.75 7.64 3.65
CA SER A 263 16.28 7.36 2.29
C SER A 263 17.05 6.05 2.16
N ASP A 264 17.71 5.60 3.23
CA ASP A 264 18.61 4.44 3.18
C ASP A 264 18.15 3.28 4.08
N LYS A 265 17.04 3.44 4.78
CA LYS A 265 16.49 2.46 5.73
C LYS A 265 15.01 2.23 5.42
N ILE A 266 14.73 1.11 4.77
CA ILE A 266 13.38 0.77 4.29
C ILE A 266 13.02 -0.62 4.80
N TRP A 267 11.92 -0.71 5.53
CA TRP A 267 11.37 -1.98 5.98
C TRP A 267 10.40 -2.53 4.94
N VAL A 268 10.46 -3.83 4.70
CA VAL A 268 9.50 -4.54 3.85
C VAL A 268 8.95 -5.72 4.62
N THR A 269 7.64 -5.76 4.77
CA THR A 269 6.91 -6.86 5.39
C THR A 269 6.38 -7.79 4.31
N LEU A 270 6.40 -9.08 4.59
CA LEU A 270 6.24 -10.11 3.56
C LEU A 270 5.09 -11.06 3.91
N GLY A 271 4.41 -11.52 2.88
CA GLY A 271 3.38 -12.57 2.79
C GLY A 271 3.83 -13.68 1.83
N TYR A 272 3.61 -14.96 2.16
CA TYR A 272 3.59 -16.02 1.15
C TYR A 272 2.20 -16.65 1.13
N ARG A 273 1.73 -17.00 -0.08
CA ARG A 273 0.58 -17.87 -0.26
C ARG A 273 1.06 -19.27 -0.63
N LYS A 274 0.57 -20.28 0.07
CA LYS A 274 0.77 -21.68 -0.32
C LYS A 274 -0.41 -22.12 -1.16
N TYR A 275 -0.13 -22.57 -2.38
CA TYR A 275 -1.09 -23.28 -3.20
C TYR A 275 -1.18 -24.71 -2.66
N PHE A 276 -2.31 -25.07 -2.05
CA PHE A 276 -2.63 -26.47 -1.83
C PHE A 276 -3.54 -26.90 -2.98
N GLU A 277 -3.19 -28.00 -3.64
CA GLU A 277 -3.77 -28.41 -4.92
C GLU A 277 -5.29 -28.63 -4.91
N ASN A 278 -6.01 -28.54 -3.78
CA ASN A 278 -7.47 -28.68 -3.75
C ASN A 278 -8.22 -27.91 -2.65
N GLU A 279 -7.61 -27.14 -1.76
CA GLU A 279 -8.35 -26.44 -0.70
C GLU A 279 -7.69 -25.10 -0.32
N HIS A 280 -8.53 -24.07 -0.24
CA HIS A 280 -8.36 -22.72 0.33
C HIS A 280 -6.96 -22.08 0.36
N TRP A 281 -6.90 -20.85 -0.16
CA TRP A 281 -5.80 -19.92 0.06
C TRP A 281 -5.56 -19.73 1.56
N THR A 282 -4.39 -20.15 2.04
CA THR A 282 -3.91 -19.76 3.37
C THR A 282 -2.70 -18.87 3.20
N ASN A 283 -2.79 -17.65 3.74
CA ASN A 283 -1.62 -16.81 3.96
C ASN A 283 -0.74 -17.56 4.96
N CYS A 284 0.42 -18.02 4.52
CA CYS A 284 1.33 -18.72 5.38
C CYS A 284 2.75 -18.22 5.16
N CYS A 285 3.30 -17.66 6.24
CA CYS A 285 4.71 -17.53 6.58
C CYS A 285 5.58 -16.69 5.65
N SER A 286 6.31 -15.66 6.09
CA SER A 286 7.12 -14.82 5.17
C SER A 286 7.97 -13.70 5.78
N GLY A 287 7.73 -13.26 7.02
CA GLY A 287 8.69 -12.44 7.77
C GLY A 287 8.90 -10.99 7.29
N ILE A 288 10.09 -10.48 7.54
CA ILE A 288 10.50 -9.07 7.36
C ILE A 288 11.87 -9.03 6.70
N SER A 289 12.08 -8.03 5.87
CA SER A 289 13.41 -7.66 5.37
C SER A 289 13.66 -6.17 5.53
N LEU A 290 14.92 -5.81 5.83
CA LEU A 290 15.39 -4.44 5.93
C LEU A 290 16.31 -4.12 4.76
N TYR A 291 16.03 -3.07 4.00
CA TYR A 291 17.03 -2.45 3.14
C TYR A 291 17.85 -1.46 3.97
N SER A 292 19.16 -1.68 4.06
CA SER A 292 20.10 -0.77 4.73
C SER A 292 21.47 -0.88 4.10
N ASN A 293 22.19 0.25 3.96
CA ASN A 293 23.53 0.29 3.40
C ASN A 293 23.63 -0.40 2.01
N ASN A 294 22.64 -0.13 1.15
CA ASN A 294 22.51 -0.71 -0.19
C ASN A 294 22.37 -2.24 -0.24
N LYS A 295 21.90 -2.87 0.85
CA LYS A 295 21.72 -4.32 0.94
C LYS A 295 20.42 -4.69 1.64
N TRP A 296 19.83 -5.80 1.20
CA TRP A 296 18.74 -6.45 1.91
C TRP A 296 19.27 -7.32 3.04
N LEU A 297 18.69 -7.15 4.21
CA LEU A 297 18.96 -7.86 5.45
C LEU A 297 17.67 -8.59 5.87
N PRO A 298 17.49 -9.87 5.49
CA PRO A 298 16.32 -10.64 5.91
C PRO A 298 16.40 -10.99 7.40
N PHE A 299 15.30 -10.89 8.12
CA PHE A 299 15.23 -11.24 9.54
C PHE A 299 14.97 -12.73 9.73
N ASN A 300 15.80 -13.42 10.51
CA ASN A 300 15.67 -14.86 10.77
C ASN A 300 15.63 -15.14 12.29
N GLU A 301 15.92 -16.38 12.70
CA GLU A 301 15.98 -16.77 14.12
C GLU A 301 17.03 -15.96 14.91
N ASP A 302 18.12 -15.52 14.27
CA ASP A 302 19.16 -14.68 14.90
C ASP A 302 18.62 -13.29 15.27
N ASN A 303 17.55 -12.85 14.60
CA ASN A 303 16.82 -11.62 14.90
C ASN A 303 15.58 -11.87 15.77
N GLY A 304 15.37 -13.09 16.27
CA GLY A 304 14.18 -13.45 17.07
C GLY A 304 12.92 -13.67 16.24
N LEU A 305 13.01 -13.75 14.91
CA LEU A 305 11.85 -14.07 14.08
C LEU A 305 11.50 -15.55 14.21
N VAL A 306 10.25 -15.84 14.57
CA VAL A 306 9.80 -17.21 14.83
C VAL A 306 9.69 -18.00 13.53
N LYS A 307 10.36 -19.15 13.49
CA LYS A 307 10.27 -20.12 12.41
C LYS A 307 9.10 -21.08 12.63
N ILE A 308 8.22 -21.20 11.63
CA ILE A 308 7.02 -22.04 11.69
C ILE A 308 7.27 -23.40 11.05
N THR A 309 8.01 -23.43 9.94
CA THR A 309 8.38 -24.67 9.23
C THR A 309 9.84 -24.56 8.76
N PRO A 310 10.48 -25.65 8.29
CA PRO A 310 11.90 -25.62 7.88
C PRO A 310 12.28 -24.48 6.94
N ASN A 311 11.35 -24.01 6.10
CA ASN A 311 11.60 -22.95 5.13
C ASN A 311 10.62 -21.76 5.25
N ALA A 312 10.01 -21.54 6.42
CA ALA A 312 9.01 -20.47 6.55
C ALA A 312 8.94 -19.86 7.96
N TYR A 313 8.78 -18.54 8.02
CA TYR A 313 8.77 -17.73 9.25
C TYR A 313 7.41 -17.08 9.49
N LEU A 314 7.12 -16.67 10.72
CA LEU A 314 5.88 -15.95 11.05
C LEU A 314 5.64 -14.76 10.10
N PRO A 315 4.44 -14.63 9.50
CA PRO A 315 4.13 -13.49 8.66
C PRO A 315 4.10 -12.24 9.52
N VAL A 316 4.68 -11.17 9.00
CA VAL A 316 4.62 -9.85 9.60
C VAL A 316 3.82 -8.99 8.64
N TYR A 317 2.81 -8.30 9.16
CA TYR A 317 1.93 -7.48 8.34
C TYR A 317 2.41 -6.04 8.28
N SER A 318 2.82 -5.48 9.41
CA SER A 318 3.26 -4.08 9.48
C SER A 318 4.29 -3.84 10.58
N ILE A 319 5.01 -2.73 10.45
CA ILE A 319 6.02 -2.25 11.39
C ILE A 319 5.74 -0.77 11.67
N PHE A 320 5.65 -0.40 12.94
CA PHE A 320 5.41 0.97 13.37
C PHE A 320 6.60 1.49 14.17
N LYS A 321 7.27 2.52 13.67
CA LYS A 321 8.31 3.23 14.43
C LYS A 321 7.64 4.21 15.40
N PHE A 322 7.87 4.02 16.69
CA PHE A 322 7.32 4.92 17.72
C PHE A 322 8.39 5.81 18.36
N GLU A 323 9.66 5.39 18.34
CA GLU A 323 10.81 6.16 18.78
C GLU A 323 12.03 5.88 17.89
N GLU A 324 13.11 6.65 18.07
CA GLU A 324 14.37 6.38 17.36
C GLU A 324 14.85 4.95 17.64
N ASN A 325 14.99 4.15 16.57
CA ASN A 325 15.37 2.75 16.61
C ASN A 325 14.49 1.84 17.52
N ARG A 326 13.23 2.23 17.76
CA ARG A 326 12.26 1.39 18.46
C ARG A 326 10.99 1.24 17.65
N TYR A 327 10.60 -0.01 17.44
CA TYR A 327 9.51 -0.38 16.56
C TYR A 327 8.57 -1.36 17.22
N LEU A 328 7.28 -1.23 16.92
CA LEU A 328 6.29 -2.27 17.13
C LEU A 328 6.15 -3.06 15.84
N VAL A 329 6.20 -4.38 15.95
CA VAL A 329 6.12 -5.30 14.82
C VAL A 329 4.90 -6.17 15.01
N TYR A 330 4.01 -6.15 14.02
CA TYR A 330 2.70 -6.80 14.09
C TYR A 330 2.66 -8.06 13.24
N THR A 331 2.32 -9.17 13.87
CA THR A 331 2.13 -10.47 13.22
C THR A 331 0.68 -10.91 13.36
N SER A 332 0.33 -12.12 12.91
CA SER A 332 -1.06 -12.62 12.93
C SER A 332 -1.65 -12.74 14.33
N ASN A 333 -0.82 -13.06 15.32
CA ASN A 333 -1.28 -13.39 16.67
C ASN A 333 -0.50 -12.67 17.77
N GLU A 334 0.61 -11.99 17.43
CA GLU A 334 1.58 -11.50 18.40
C GLU A 334 2.11 -10.13 18.00
N MET A 335 2.43 -9.33 19.01
CA MET A 335 3.17 -8.09 18.87
C MET A 335 4.57 -8.25 19.41
N TYR A 336 5.53 -7.65 18.73
CA TYR A 336 6.93 -7.64 19.13
C TYR A 336 7.43 -6.20 19.25
N ILE A 337 8.36 -5.96 20.17
CA ILE A 337 9.19 -4.77 20.18
C ILE A 337 10.51 -5.12 19.51
N LEU A 338 10.93 -4.29 18.57
CA LEU A 338 12.27 -4.28 18.00
C LEU A 338 13.02 -3.07 18.55
N GLU A 339 14.18 -3.30 19.17
CA GLU A 339 15.05 -2.25 19.71
C GLU A 339 16.38 -2.20 18.94
N ASN A 340 17.35 -1.45 19.49
CA ASN A 340 18.68 -1.24 18.89
C ASN A 340 19.46 -2.52 18.57
N ASP A 341 19.18 -3.62 19.28
CA ASP A 341 19.81 -4.93 19.06
C ASP A 341 19.30 -5.63 17.80
N SER A 342 18.30 -5.06 17.11
CA SER A 342 17.64 -5.67 15.97
C SER A 342 17.08 -7.07 16.28
N TYR A 343 16.71 -7.28 17.55
CA TYR A 343 16.11 -8.52 18.03
C TYR A 343 14.63 -8.31 18.39
N LEU A 344 13.76 -9.18 17.87
CA LEU A 344 12.32 -9.17 18.12
C LEU A 344 12.03 -9.75 19.51
N LYS A 345 11.53 -8.89 20.41
CA LYS A 345 11.12 -9.26 21.76
C LYS A 345 9.60 -9.32 21.82
N GLN A 346 9.05 -10.50 22.05
CA GLN A 346 7.60 -10.67 22.16
C GLN A 346 7.03 -9.85 23.32
N ILE A 347 5.94 -9.13 23.05
CA ILE A 347 5.14 -8.46 24.08
C ILE A 347 4.04 -9.42 24.48
N PHE A 348 4.01 -9.84 25.76
CA PHE A 348 2.83 -10.54 26.28
C PHE A 348 1.68 -9.54 26.42
N LEU A 349 0.63 -9.74 25.63
CA LEU A 349 -0.68 -9.18 25.92
C LEU A 349 -1.35 -10.14 26.90
N GLY A 350 -1.31 -9.77 28.18
CA GLY A 350 -1.91 -10.54 29.27
C GLY A 350 -3.44 -10.55 29.22
#